data_AF-A0A959H1Q4-F1
#
_entry.id   AF-A0A959H1Q4-F1
#
_cell.length_a   1.000
_cell.length_b   1.000
_cell.length_c   1.000
_cell.angle_alpha   90.00
_cell.angle_beta   90.00
_cell.angle_gamma   90.00
#
_symmetry.space_group_name_H-M   'P 1'
#
loop_
_entity.id
_entity.type
_entity.pdbx_description
1 polymer ?
#
loop_
_entity_poly.entity_id
_entity_poly.type
_entity_poly.pdbx_seq_one_letter_code
_entity_poly.pdbx_strand_id
1 'polypeptide(L)'
;DPPKNLVTGRLYRRTRNPMYVGVLAMIAGWALWFSSATLAGYWLAVALVFNLFIRIVEEPSLKKQFGKQYAEYCRQVPRWL
;
A
#
# COMPACT_ATOMS: atom_id res chain seq x y z
N ASP A 1 11.28 13.54 -16.35
CA ASP A 1 11.89 13.65 -15.01
C ASP A 1 11.10 12.89 -13.97
N PRO A 2 11.74 12.12 -13.07
CA PRO A 2 11.07 11.57 -11.91
C PRO A 2 10.60 12.71 -10.98
N PRO A 3 9.41 12.59 -10.36
CA PRO A 3 8.82 13.68 -9.57
C PRO A 3 9.68 14.00 -8.34
N LYS A 4 10.08 15.27 -8.20
CA LYS A 4 10.91 15.79 -7.10
C LYS A 4 10.17 16.00 -5.78
N ASN A 5 8.84 15.92 -5.77
CA ASN A 5 8.01 16.16 -4.59
C ASN A 5 7.14 14.94 -4.28
N LEU A 6 7.19 14.49 -3.03
CA LEU A 6 6.31 13.45 -2.51
C LEU A 6 4.86 13.97 -2.61
N VAL A 7 4.04 13.35 -3.45
CA VAL A 7 2.64 13.75 -3.64
C VAL A 7 1.84 13.30 -2.41
N THR A 8 1.86 14.13 -1.36
CA THR A 8 1.13 13.95 -0.10
C THR A 8 -0.31 14.46 -0.20
N GLY A 9 -0.95 14.28 -1.37
CA GLY A 9 -2.34 14.63 -1.59
C GLY A 9 -3.30 13.86 -0.66
N ARG A 10 -4.56 14.33 -0.57
CA ARG A 10 -5.61 13.87 0.37
C ARG A 10 -5.67 12.36 0.66
N LEU A 11 -5.49 11.50 -0.35
CA LEU A 11 -5.54 10.03 -0.19
C LEU A 11 -4.26 9.45 0.43
N TYR A 12 -3.10 9.96 0.03
CA TYR A 12 -1.78 9.55 0.54
C TYR A 12 -1.53 10.04 1.98
N ARG A 13 -2.32 11.01 2.47
CA ARG A 13 -2.30 11.44 3.88
C ARG A 13 -2.89 10.40 4.85
N ARG A 14 -3.74 9.48 4.35
CA ARG A 14 -4.46 8.49 5.19
C ARG A 14 -3.82 7.11 5.16
N THR A 15 -3.21 6.75 4.04
CA THR A 15 -2.41 5.52 3.89
C THR A 15 -1.32 5.80 2.87
N ARG A 16 -0.11 5.25 3.07
CA ARG A 16 0.98 5.43 2.11
C ARG A 16 0.69 4.76 0.76
N ASN A 17 -0.26 3.82 0.76
CA ASN A 17 -0.47 2.84 -0.30
C ASN A 17 -1.96 2.70 -0.68
N PRO A 18 -2.64 3.81 -1.08
CA PRO A 18 -4.08 3.80 -1.33
C PRO A 18 -4.50 2.91 -2.50
N MET A 19 -3.61 2.73 -3.49
CA MET A 19 -3.85 1.84 -4.63
C MET A 19 -4.00 0.38 -4.18
N TYR A 20 -3.09 -0.10 -3.33
CA TYR A 20 -3.13 -1.46 -2.80
C TYR A 20 -4.39 -1.69 -1.94
N VAL A 21 -4.78 -0.70 -1.14
CA VAL A 21 -6.04 -0.75 -0.38
C VAL A 21 -7.25 -0.85 -1.32
N GLY A 22 -7.28 -0.11 -2.42
CA GLY A 22 -8.35 -0.19 -3.42
C GLY A 22 -8.47 -1.58 -4.06
N VAL A 23 -7.34 -2.17 -4.47
CA VAL A 23 -7.32 -3.53 -5.05
C VAL A 23 -7.80 -4.57 -4.03
N LEU A 24 -7.32 -4.50 -2.79
CA LEU A 24 -7.76 -5.40 -1.73
C LEU A 24 -9.24 -5.22 -1.41
N ALA A 25 -9.76 -3.99 -1.36
CA ALA A 25 -11.18 -3.74 -1.13
C ALA A 25 -12.05 -4.30 -2.27
N MET A 26 -11.60 -4.20 -3.52
CA MET A 26 -12.32 -4.74 -4.66
C MET A 26 -12.38 -6.28 -4.62
N ILE A 27 -11.25 -6.94 -4.37
CA ILE A 27 -11.19 -8.40 -4.26
C ILE A 27 -12.01 -8.89 -3.05
N ALA A 28 -11.97 -8.17 -1.92
CA ALA A 28 -12.81 -8.49 -0.76
C ALA A 28 -14.31 -8.36 -1.08
N GLY A 29 -14.71 -7.30 -1.79
CA GLY A 29 -16.09 -7.12 -2.23
C GLY A 29 -16.56 -8.27 -3.11
N TRP A 30 -15.72 -8.76 -4.01
CA TRP A 30 -16.02 -9.94 -4.83
C TRP A 30 -16.08 -11.22 -4.01
N ALA A 31 -15.15 -11.43 -3.07
CA ALA A 31 -15.16 -12.59 -2.19
C ALA A 31 -16.46 -12.68 -1.37
N LEU A 32 -16.94 -11.54 -0.88
CA LEU A 32 -18.21 -11.43 -0.15
C LEU A 32 -19.42 -11.64 -1.07
N TRP A 33 -19.44 -11.00 -2.25
CA TRP A 33 -20.55 -11.12 -3.21
C TRP A 33 -20.77 -12.57 -3.66
N PHE A 34 -19.68 -13.29 -3.93
CA PHE A 34 -19.73 -14.70 -4.34
C PHE A 34 -19.71 -15.69 -3.17
N SER A 35 -19.60 -15.20 -1.91
CA SER A 35 -19.43 -16.02 -0.69
C SER A 35 -18.42 -17.16 -0.87
N SER A 36 -17.30 -16.85 -1.53
CA SER A 36 -16.36 -17.86 -2.02
C SER A 36 -15.09 -17.90 -1.16
N ALA A 37 -14.87 -19.05 -0.51
CA ALA A 37 -13.66 -19.30 0.27
C ALA A 37 -12.38 -19.24 -0.58
N THR A 38 -12.46 -19.60 -1.86
CA THR A 38 -11.34 -19.51 -2.81
C THR A 38 -10.97 -18.07 -3.11
N LEU A 39 -11.95 -17.17 -3.30
CA LEU A 39 -11.68 -15.74 -3.48
C LEU A 39 -11.13 -15.11 -2.18
N ALA A 40 -11.61 -15.56 -1.02
CA ALA A 40 -11.06 -15.12 0.27
C ALA A 40 -9.59 -15.56 0.45
N GLY A 41 -9.25 -16.79 0.07
CA GLY A 41 -7.86 -17.28 0.05
C GLY A 41 -6.98 -16.48 -0.92
N TYR A 42 -7.50 -16.18 -2.11
CA TYR A 42 -6.82 -15.33 -3.10
C TYR A 42 -6.58 -13.91 -2.55
N TRP A 43 -7.58 -13.32 -1.91
CA TRP A 43 -7.46 -12.03 -1.25
C TRP A 43 -6.32 -12.01 -0.23
N LEU A 44 -6.25 -13.04 0.63
CA LEU A 44 -5.22 -13.16 1.65
C LEU A 44 -3.82 -13.28 1.05
N ALA A 45 -3.68 -14.07 -0.02
CA ALA A 45 -2.42 -14.24 -0.73
C ALA A 45 -1.95 -12.92 -1.36
N VAL A 46 -2.85 -12.20 -2.04
CA VAL A 46 -2.54 -10.89 -2.65
C VAL A 46 -2.17 -9.86 -1.59
N ALA A 47 -2.88 -9.82 -0.46
CA ALA A 47 -2.56 -8.94 0.67
C ALA A 47 -1.15 -9.20 1.21
N LEU A 48 -0.77 -10.46 1.34
CA LEU A 48 0.54 -10.86 1.86
C LEU A 48 1.66 -10.52 0.88
N VAL A 49 1.45 -10.76 -0.42
CA VAL A 49 2.40 -10.38 -1.49
C VAL A 49 2.61 -8.87 -1.52
N PHE A 50 1.54 -8.08 -1.47
CA PHE A 50 1.67 -6.62 -1.44
C PHE A 50 2.41 -6.14 -0.19
N ASN A 51 2.09 -6.69 0.99
CA ASN A 51 2.80 -6.32 2.22
C ASN A 51 4.30 -6.65 2.15
N LEU A 52 4.68 -7.78 1.56
CA LEU A 52 6.09 -8.13 1.33
C LEU A 52 6.75 -7.20 0.31
N PHE A 53 6.08 -6.96 -0.82
CA PHE A 53 6.62 -6.15 -1.91
C PHE A 53 6.88 -4.71 -1.46
N ILE A 54 5.93 -4.11 -0.73
CA ILE A 54 6.08 -2.78 -0.14
C ILE A 54 7.34 -2.73 0.75
N ARG A 55 7.51 -3.73 1.62
CA ARG A 55 8.61 -3.77 2.59
C ARG A 55 9.98 -4.02 1.95
N ILE A 56 10.05 -4.83 0.90
CA ILE A 56 11.31 -5.28 0.30
C ILE A 56 11.76 -4.34 -0.84
N VAL A 57 10.82 -3.77 -1.60
CA VAL A 57 11.14 -3.02 -2.82
C VAL A 57 10.91 -1.53 -2.62
N GLU A 58 9.70 -1.14 -2.19
CA GLU A 58 9.32 0.28 -2.09
C GLU A 58 10.04 0.98 -0.94
N GLU A 59 9.97 0.47 0.29
CA GLU A 59 10.58 1.17 1.43
C GLU A 59 12.09 1.37 1.30
N PRO A 60 12.89 0.39 0.84
CA PRO A 60 14.33 0.59 0.67
C PRO A 60 14.65 1.55 -0.48
N SER A 61 13.90 1.48 -1.58
CA SER A 61 14.07 2.38 -2.72
C SER A 61 13.73 3.82 -2.35
N LEU A 62 12.59 4.04 -1.67
CA LEU A 62 12.15 5.35 -1.20
C LEU A 62 13.07 5.90 -0.11
N LYS A 63 13.56 5.05 0.80
CA LYS A 63 14.57 5.44 1.80
C LYS A 63 15.89 5.84 1.15
N LYS A 64 16.32 5.14 0.09
CA LYS A 64 17.54 5.48 -0.67
C LYS A 64 17.38 6.77 -1.47
N GLN A 65 16.18 7.05 -1.98
CA GLN A 65 15.90 8.19 -2.85
C GLN A 65 15.55 9.47 -2.07
N PHE A 66 14.85 9.37 -0.94
CA PHE A 66 14.32 10.52 -0.18
C PHE A 66 14.84 10.63 1.27
N GLY A 67 15.58 9.63 1.76
CA GLY A 67 16.31 9.68 3.03
C GLY A 67 15.49 10.20 4.21
N LYS A 68 15.89 11.36 4.76
CA LYS A 68 15.26 12.01 5.93
C LYS A 68 13.81 12.43 5.68
N GLN A 69 13.45 12.90 4.48
CA GLN A 69 12.06 13.28 4.16
C GLN A 69 11.12 12.06 4.23
N TYR A 70 11.59 10.90 3.78
CA TYR A 70 10.81 9.66 3.88
C TYR A 70 10.65 9.19 5.32
N ALA A 71 11.67 9.35 6.17
CA ALA A 71 11.60 9.01 7.58
C ALA A 71 10.57 9.86 8.35
N GLU A 72 10.54 11.17 8.06
CA GLU A 72 9.54 12.10 8.63
C GLU A 72 8.13 11.74 8.16
N TYR A 73 7.97 11.44 6.87
CA TYR A 73 6.70 10.99 6.29
C TYR A 73 6.23 9.66 6.93
N CYS A 74 7.15 8.73 7.18
CA CYS A 74 6.86 7.48 7.86
C CYS A 74 6.36 7.67 9.30
N ARG A 75 6.70 8.77 9.97
CA ARG A 75 6.21 9.07 11.32
C ARG A 75 4.81 9.66 11.30
N GLN A 76 4.44 10.38 10.24
CA GLN A 76 3.17 11.11 10.17
C GLN A 76 2.02 10.28 9.59
N VAL A 77 2.32 9.33 8.70
CA VAL A 77 1.30 8.53 8.02
C VAL A 77 1.53 7.05 8.32
N PRO A 78 0.55 6.33 8.88
CA PRO A 78 0.68 4.89 9.11
C PRO A 78 0.76 4.14 7.77
N ARG A 79 1.44 2.99 7.79
CA ARG A 79 1.75 2.19 6.59
C ARG A 79 0.48 1.59 5.96
N TRP A 80 -0.48 1.25 6.82
CA TRP A 80 -1.84 0.84 6.53
C TRP A 80 -2.78 1.81 7.29
N LEU A 81 -4.09 1.80 6.97
CA LEU A 81 -5.09 2.66 7.65
C LEU A 81 -4.98 2.60 9.18
#